data_AF-A0A535QWD8-F1
#
_entry.id   AF-A0A535QWD8-F1
#
_cell.length_a   1.000
_cell.length_b   1.000
_cell.length_c   1.000
_cell.angle_alpha   90.00
_cell.angle_beta   90.00
_cell.angle_gamma   90.00
#
_symmetry.space_group_name_H-M   'P 1'
#
loop_
_entity.id
_entity.type
_entity.pdbx_description
1 polymer ?
#
loop_
_entity_poly.entity_id
_entity_poly.type
_entity_poly.pdbx_seq_one_letter_code
_entity_poly.pdbx_strand_id
1 'polypeptide(L)'
;SSVTGSPVTVTGTSVAGNTIYVAATNTDTNSQTTVVSTPTNKSDGSFSVSVPITGGTTVLNTVAVSPSGATAHDQRTIVFDFTPGKVVFDVTDPSNDDNGPGNYAYPTAVDFHAGAFDIQEFRVIISPDGSTVTFKLQTRDLSPTFGSPLGAQLVDVYVHNPSAASSDTSTAASFPQRNYAIDSSAAWSRLIEVQGFGQRYIDAHNTTVGTVAISANAISRFITFSVPTSSLGGQPGSGWGFTVTLTGQDGFSPDQARGFAPTPQPFLFGVCATASTDPHCTVDPGTVPKVMDTITPPGVSQSNELDYTLHKPVTLQDVVIP
;
A
#
# COMPACT_ATOMS: atom_id res chain seq x y z
N SER A 1 8.93 9.36 11.11
CA SER A 1 9.03 9.54 9.65
C SER A 1 9.41 8.24 8.97
N SER A 2 9.05 8.04 7.71
CA SER A 2 9.61 6.92 6.92
C SER A 2 10.91 7.34 6.23
N VAL A 3 11.82 6.40 6.01
CA VAL A 3 13.06 6.59 5.25
C VAL A 3 13.20 5.47 4.21
N THR A 4 13.85 5.78 3.09
CA THR A 4 13.92 4.88 1.92
C THR A 4 15.21 4.06 1.85
N GLY A 5 16.15 4.29 2.77
CA GLY A 5 17.45 3.61 2.72
C GLY A 5 18.32 3.84 3.95
N SER A 6 19.47 3.18 3.91
CA SER A 6 20.53 3.27 4.90
C SER A 6 21.85 3.53 4.18
N PRO A 7 22.75 4.38 4.73
CA PRO A 7 22.60 5.13 5.97
C PRO A 7 21.61 6.30 5.84
N VAL A 8 21.06 6.76 6.96
CA VAL A 8 20.29 8.01 7.03
C VAL A 8 21.19 9.18 7.41
N THR A 9 20.92 10.37 6.88
CA THR A 9 21.68 11.56 7.25
C THR A 9 20.94 12.32 8.35
N VAL A 10 21.63 12.58 9.47
CA VAL A 10 21.15 13.43 10.55
C VAL A 10 21.88 14.77 10.48
N THR A 11 21.11 15.85 10.35
CA THR A 11 21.62 17.22 10.23
C THR A 11 21.03 18.11 11.31
N GLY A 12 21.78 19.13 11.72
CA GLY A 12 21.28 20.14 12.64
C GLY A 12 22.35 21.18 12.96
N THR A 13 22.11 21.96 14.02
CA THR A 13 23.03 22.97 14.53
C THR A 13 23.27 22.78 16.01
N SER A 14 24.50 23.02 16.46
CA SER A 14 24.87 23.11 17.87
C SER A 14 25.95 24.17 18.06
N VAL A 15 26.25 24.54 19.31
CA VAL A 15 27.35 25.48 19.59
C VAL A 15 28.66 24.90 19.04
N ALA A 16 29.40 25.72 18.28
CA ALA A 16 30.66 25.31 17.69
C ALA A 16 31.64 24.76 18.74
N GLY A 17 32.28 23.63 18.43
CA GLY A 17 33.15 22.90 19.34
C GLY A 17 32.45 21.85 20.21
N ASN A 18 31.12 21.72 20.13
CA ASN A 18 30.41 20.57 20.69
C ASN A 18 30.67 19.31 19.85
N THR A 19 30.62 18.14 20.49
CA THR A 19 30.54 16.84 19.82
C THR A 19 29.10 16.36 19.81
N ILE A 20 28.61 15.96 18.65
CA ILE A 20 27.28 15.36 18.48
C ILE A 20 27.44 13.85 18.44
N TYR A 21 26.71 13.16 19.30
CA TYR A 21 26.54 11.71 19.28
C TYR A 21 25.15 11.40 18.76
N VAL A 22 25.04 10.44 17.84
CA VAL A 22 23.76 9.92 17.38
C VAL A 22 23.75 8.42 17.60
N ALA A 23 22.86 7.95 18.48
CA ALA A 23 22.58 6.54 18.71
C ALA A 23 21.30 6.16 17.95
N ALA A 24 21.40 5.25 17.00
CA ALA A 24 20.28 4.65 16.28
C ALA A 24 19.98 3.27 16.86
N THR A 25 18.88 3.14 17.61
CA THR A 25 18.44 1.88 18.23
C THR A 25 17.25 1.34 17.47
N ASN A 26 17.40 0.16 16.84
CA ASN A 26 16.31 -0.54 16.18
C ASN A 26 15.49 -1.35 17.19
N THR A 27 14.24 -0.96 17.41
CA THR A 27 13.35 -1.57 18.42
C THR A 27 12.78 -2.91 17.99
N ASP A 28 12.83 -3.22 16.69
CA ASP A 28 12.25 -4.43 16.12
C ASP A 28 13.30 -5.55 16.01
N THR A 29 14.59 -5.20 16.06
CA THR A 29 15.72 -6.15 15.97
C THR A 29 16.50 -6.22 17.29
N ASN A 30 15.86 -6.66 18.37
CA ASN A 30 16.49 -6.85 19.69
C ASN A 30 17.26 -5.61 20.21
N SER A 31 16.77 -4.40 19.94
CA SER A 31 17.43 -3.15 20.36
C SER A 31 18.87 -2.98 19.83
N GLN A 32 19.19 -3.56 18.68
CA GLN A 32 20.49 -3.35 18.03
C GLN A 32 20.76 -1.85 17.87
N THR A 33 21.91 -1.39 18.35
CA THR A 33 22.24 0.03 18.40
C THR A 33 23.52 0.33 17.64
N THR A 34 23.46 1.30 16.73
CA THR A 34 24.63 1.91 16.08
C THR A 34 24.87 3.29 16.68
N VAL A 35 26.10 3.61 17.06
CA VAL A 35 26.47 4.95 17.56
C VAL A 35 27.51 5.56 16.64
N VAL A 36 27.23 6.77 16.17
CA VAL A 36 28.17 7.59 15.41
C VAL A 36 28.34 8.94 16.10
N SER A 37 29.44 9.64 15.81
CA SER A 37 29.64 10.99 16.30
C SER A 37 30.25 11.89 15.24
N THR A 38 29.99 13.19 15.37
CA THR A 38 30.56 14.23 14.52
C THR A 38 30.79 15.50 15.33
N PRO A 39 31.90 16.21 15.16
CA PRO A 39 32.11 17.50 15.81
C PRO A 39 31.40 18.64 15.06
N THR A 40 31.00 19.68 15.78
CA THR A 40 30.46 20.93 15.22
C THR A 40 31.60 21.92 14.92
N ASN A 41 32.47 21.56 13.98
CA ASN A 41 33.69 22.33 13.69
C ASN A 41 33.46 23.59 12.84
N LYS A 42 32.27 23.77 12.30
CA LYS A 42 31.94 24.94 11.48
C LYS A 42 31.58 26.11 12.37
N SER A 43 31.93 27.32 11.94
CA SER A 43 31.62 28.55 12.66
C SER A 43 30.12 28.82 12.79
N ASP A 44 29.31 28.29 11.87
CA ASP A 44 27.84 28.34 11.92
C ASP A 44 27.22 27.27 12.83
N GLY A 45 28.03 26.40 13.44
CA GLY A 45 27.57 25.33 14.32
C GLY A 45 26.87 24.17 13.62
N SER A 46 26.81 24.16 12.28
CA SER A 46 26.11 23.10 11.54
C SER A 46 26.86 21.77 11.59
N PHE A 47 26.10 20.68 11.69
CA PHE A 47 26.61 19.32 11.63
C PHE A 47 25.80 18.46 10.65
N SER A 48 26.46 17.43 10.13
CA SER A 48 25.86 16.39 9.29
C SER A 48 26.58 15.08 9.59
N VAL A 49 25.83 14.00 9.83
CA VAL A 49 26.40 12.69 10.10
C VAL A 49 25.56 11.59 9.45
N SER A 50 26.22 10.64 8.80
CA SER A 50 25.58 9.45 8.24
C SER A 50 25.49 8.37 9.32
N VAL A 51 24.27 7.90 9.57
CA VAL A 51 23.96 6.90 10.60
C VAL A 51 23.49 5.64 9.91
N PRO A 52 24.27 4.54 9.95
CA PRO A 52 23.79 3.25 9.49
C PRO A 52 22.58 2.79 10.31
N ILE A 53 21.54 2.35 9.62
CA ILE A 53 20.35 1.74 10.20
C ILE A 53 20.04 0.41 9.53
N THR A 54 19.22 -0.41 10.19
CA THR A 54 18.66 -1.66 9.65
C THR A 54 17.16 -1.50 9.41
N GLY A 55 16.56 -2.45 8.68
CA GLY A 55 15.13 -2.47 8.45
C GLY A 55 14.33 -2.55 9.75
N GLY A 56 13.21 -1.82 9.82
CA GLY A 56 12.35 -1.72 11.00
C GLY A 56 12.29 -0.31 11.57
N THR A 57 11.77 -0.22 12.80
CA THR A 57 11.61 1.02 13.56
C THR A 57 12.90 1.34 14.30
N THR A 58 13.48 2.50 14.00
CA THR A 58 14.70 3.00 14.65
C THR A 58 14.41 4.28 15.43
N VAL A 59 14.79 4.29 16.69
CA VAL A 59 14.83 5.51 17.53
C VAL A 59 16.22 6.12 17.43
N LEU A 60 16.29 7.32 16.86
CA LEU A 60 17.49 8.16 16.84
C LEU A 60 17.52 9.01 18.13
N ASN A 61 18.52 8.79 18.97
CA ASN A 61 18.85 9.65 20.10
C ASN A 61 20.07 10.50 19.74
N THR A 62 19.87 11.81 19.60
CA THR A 62 20.93 12.77 19.30
C THR A 62 21.30 13.52 20.57
N VAL A 63 22.58 13.50 20.94
CA VAL A 63 23.09 14.19 22.14
C VAL A 63 24.25 15.10 21.72
N ALA A 64 24.11 16.39 21.98
CA ALA A 64 25.23 17.33 21.91
C ALA A 64 25.95 17.36 23.25
N VAL A 65 27.28 17.30 23.24
CA VAL A 65 28.13 17.38 24.44
C VAL A 65 29.13 18.52 24.26
N SER A 66 29.13 19.49 25.17
CA SER A 66 30.09 20.59 25.18
C SER A 66 31.45 20.17 25.73
N PRO A 67 32.53 20.94 25.48
CA PRO A 67 33.84 20.69 26.10
C PRO A 67 33.82 20.70 27.63
N SER A 68 32.84 21.36 28.25
CA SER A 68 32.66 21.38 29.71
C SER A 68 31.76 20.25 30.23
N GLY A 69 31.28 19.36 29.36
CA GLY A 69 30.40 18.23 29.71
C GLY A 69 28.91 18.57 29.81
N ALA A 70 28.48 19.77 29.42
CA ALA A 70 27.05 20.10 29.36
C ALA A 70 26.40 19.37 28.17
N THR A 71 25.14 18.96 28.32
CA THR A 71 24.43 18.17 27.31
C THR A 71 23.14 18.82 26.84
N ALA A 72 22.78 18.53 25.59
CA ALA A 72 21.44 18.77 25.03
C ALA A 72 21.00 17.52 24.25
N HIS A 73 19.69 17.26 24.17
CA HIS A 73 19.14 16.03 23.61
C HIS A 73 17.97 16.31 22.64
N ASP A 74 17.89 15.52 21.57
CA ASP A 74 16.75 15.40 20.66
C ASP A 74 16.49 13.92 20.36
N GLN A 75 15.23 13.57 20.12
CA GLN A 75 14.83 12.20 19.77
C GLN A 75 13.91 12.20 18.56
N ARG A 76 14.15 11.25 17.64
CA ARG A 76 13.31 11.02 16.45
C ARG A 76 13.07 9.54 16.23
N THR A 77 11.85 9.17 15.89
CA THR A 77 11.52 7.82 15.43
C THR A 77 11.41 7.80 13.91
N ILE A 78 12.15 6.89 13.29
CA ILE A 78 12.10 6.61 11.86
C ILE A 78 11.72 5.16 11.60
N VAL A 79 11.10 4.89 10.46
CA VAL A 79 10.81 3.53 9.98
C VAL A 79 11.51 3.34 8.64
N PHE A 80 12.43 2.39 8.58
CA PHE A 80 12.97 1.89 7.32
C PHE A 80 12.22 0.60 6.95
N ASP A 81 11.20 0.74 6.12
CA ASP A 81 10.34 -0.37 5.71
C ASP A 81 11.02 -1.22 4.64
N PHE A 82 12.00 -1.99 5.09
CA PHE A 82 12.85 -2.81 4.26
C PHE A 82 12.34 -4.25 4.20
N THR A 83 12.12 -4.73 2.98
CA THR A 83 11.81 -6.14 2.70
C THR A 83 12.99 -6.74 1.94
N PRO A 84 13.74 -7.69 2.53
CA PRO A 84 14.84 -8.35 1.83
C PRO A 84 14.34 -9.13 0.62
N GLY A 85 15.02 -9.00 -0.52
CA GLY A 85 14.69 -9.76 -1.71
C GLY A 85 14.98 -9.04 -3.01
N LYS A 86 14.64 -9.69 -4.12
CA LYS A 86 14.69 -9.10 -5.46
C LYS A 86 13.33 -8.45 -5.74
N VAL A 87 13.31 -7.13 -5.92
CA VAL A 87 12.15 -6.44 -6.49
C VAL A 87 12.04 -6.84 -7.96
N VAL A 88 10.92 -7.46 -8.33
CA VAL A 88 10.63 -7.89 -9.72
C VAL A 88 9.54 -7.07 -10.37
N PHE A 89 8.78 -6.33 -9.58
CA PHE A 89 7.78 -5.39 -10.05
C PHE A 89 7.75 -4.20 -9.08
N ASP A 90 7.72 -3.00 -9.64
CA ASP A 90 7.65 -1.73 -8.91
C ASP A 90 6.93 -0.73 -9.81
N VAL A 91 5.73 -0.34 -9.41
CA VAL A 91 4.88 0.58 -10.17
C VAL A 91 4.34 1.66 -9.24
N THR A 92 4.37 2.90 -9.72
CA THR A 92 3.77 4.04 -9.05
C THR A 92 2.36 4.25 -9.57
N ASP A 93 1.49 4.71 -8.69
CA ASP A 93 0.18 5.21 -9.03
C ASP A 93 0.13 6.74 -8.78
N PRO A 94 -0.71 7.52 -9.51
CA PRO A 94 -0.85 8.94 -9.23
C PRO A 94 -1.34 9.20 -7.79
N SER A 95 -1.55 10.47 -7.43
CA SER A 95 -2.15 10.77 -6.13
C SER A 95 -3.34 11.66 -6.33
N ASN A 96 -4.32 11.53 -5.44
CA ASN A 96 -5.63 12.18 -5.45
C ASN A 96 -6.56 11.68 -6.56
N ASP A 97 -6.46 10.39 -6.90
CA ASP A 97 -7.36 9.64 -7.77
C ASP A 97 -8.11 8.52 -7.04
N ASP A 98 -8.25 8.64 -5.72
CA ASP A 98 -9.10 7.84 -4.83
C ASP A 98 -10.61 8.12 -5.01
N ASN A 99 -11.06 8.27 -6.26
CA ASN A 99 -12.42 8.66 -6.63
C ASN A 99 -13.02 7.84 -7.79
N GLY A 100 -12.49 6.64 -8.01
CA GLY A 100 -12.99 5.65 -8.98
C GLY A 100 -12.98 6.22 -10.41
N PRO A 101 -14.14 6.31 -11.10
CA PRO A 101 -14.21 6.92 -12.43
C PRO A 101 -13.97 8.44 -12.45
N GLY A 102 -13.76 9.07 -11.28
CA GLY A 102 -13.59 10.51 -11.14
C GLY A 102 -14.71 11.20 -10.36
N ASN A 103 -15.73 10.45 -9.91
CA ASN A 103 -16.91 11.03 -9.27
C ASN A 103 -17.19 10.49 -7.86
N TYR A 104 -16.58 9.39 -7.44
CA TYR A 104 -16.84 8.81 -6.13
C TYR A 104 -16.39 9.73 -5.00
N ALA A 105 -17.02 9.56 -3.84
CA ALA A 105 -16.72 10.32 -2.65
C ALA A 105 -16.63 9.43 -1.41
N TYR A 106 -15.72 9.81 -0.51
CA TYR A 106 -15.48 9.13 0.75
C TYR A 106 -16.71 9.11 1.66
N PRO A 107 -16.85 8.13 2.56
CA PRO A 107 -17.87 8.18 3.59
C PRO A 107 -17.65 9.37 4.53
N THR A 108 -18.71 9.87 5.15
CA THR A 108 -18.65 11.12 5.93
C THR A 108 -18.20 10.94 7.38
N ALA A 109 -18.08 9.70 7.87
CA ALA A 109 -17.56 9.48 9.21
C ALA A 109 -16.09 9.87 9.29
N VAL A 110 -15.71 10.52 10.40
CA VAL A 110 -14.36 11.04 10.62
C VAL A 110 -13.28 9.97 10.70
N ASP A 111 -13.67 8.70 10.83
CA ASP A 111 -12.76 7.56 10.80
C ASP A 111 -12.10 7.37 9.42
N PHE A 112 -12.75 7.83 8.34
CA PHE A 112 -12.23 7.70 6.97
C PHE A 112 -11.36 8.91 6.59
N HIS A 113 -10.06 8.73 6.70
CA HIS A 113 -9.07 9.77 6.40
C HIS A 113 -8.89 9.95 4.89
N ALA A 114 -8.73 11.20 4.43
CA ALA A 114 -8.44 11.49 3.03
C ALA A 114 -7.11 10.81 2.61
N GLY A 115 -7.12 10.08 1.50
CA GLY A 115 -5.97 9.29 1.05
C GLY A 115 -5.91 7.86 1.58
N ALA A 116 -6.90 7.44 2.39
CA ALA A 116 -6.97 6.06 2.89
C ALA A 116 -7.20 5.00 1.80
N PHE A 117 -7.65 5.40 0.61
CA PHE A 117 -7.97 4.56 -0.54
C PHE A 117 -7.25 5.05 -1.81
N ASP A 118 -6.14 5.78 -1.63
CA ASP A 118 -5.31 6.40 -2.68
C ASP A 118 -4.01 5.63 -2.75
N ILE A 119 -3.84 4.80 -3.78
CA ILE A 119 -2.63 4.02 -4.00
C ILE A 119 -1.52 4.99 -4.42
N GLN A 120 -0.29 4.77 -3.95
CA GLN A 120 0.88 5.52 -4.45
C GLN A 120 1.91 4.60 -5.09
N GLU A 121 1.97 3.36 -4.64
CA GLU A 121 2.99 2.41 -5.06
C GLU A 121 2.56 0.97 -4.82
N PHE A 122 2.91 0.09 -5.76
CA PHE A 122 2.80 -1.36 -5.59
C PHE A 122 4.08 -2.08 -6.02
N ARG A 123 4.56 -2.96 -5.16
CA ARG A 123 5.79 -3.74 -5.39
C ARG A 123 5.58 -5.22 -5.20
N VAL A 124 6.31 -6.01 -6.01
CA VAL A 124 6.43 -7.46 -5.85
C VAL A 124 7.90 -7.81 -5.64
N ILE A 125 8.16 -8.52 -4.54
CA ILE A 125 9.50 -8.82 -4.04
C ILE A 125 9.59 -10.33 -3.79
N ILE A 126 10.63 -10.95 -4.34
CA ILE A 126 10.91 -12.37 -4.12
C ILE A 126 11.98 -12.48 -3.05
N SER A 127 11.72 -13.28 -2.02
CA SER A 127 12.67 -13.52 -0.94
C SER A 127 14.01 -14.07 -1.48
N PRO A 128 15.14 -13.87 -0.77
CA PRO A 128 16.46 -14.31 -1.24
C PRO A 128 16.57 -15.82 -1.54
N ASP A 129 15.78 -16.65 -0.84
CA ASP A 129 15.69 -18.09 -1.03
C ASP A 129 14.63 -18.52 -2.08
N GLY A 130 13.89 -17.56 -2.64
CA GLY A 130 12.83 -17.79 -3.62
C GLY A 130 11.54 -18.40 -3.07
N SER A 131 11.44 -18.63 -1.75
CA SER A 131 10.34 -19.37 -1.13
C SER A 131 9.07 -18.53 -0.93
N THR A 132 9.20 -17.21 -0.88
CA THR A 132 8.13 -16.28 -0.55
C THR A 132 8.04 -15.16 -1.59
N VAL A 133 6.81 -14.84 -2.00
CA VAL A 133 6.50 -13.63 -2.76
C VAL A 133 5.81 -12.65 -1.82
N THR A 134 6.41 -11.47 -1.67
CA THR A 134 5.90 -10.37 -0.87
C THR A 134 5.39 -9.26 -1.78
N PHE A 135 4.19 -8.80 -1.50
CA PHE A 135 3.54 -7.67 -2.10
C PHE A 135 3.55 -6.50 -1.11
N LYS A 136 3.80 -5.30 -1.61
CA LYS A 136 3.70 -4.07 -0.82
C LYS A 136 2.83 -3.09 -1.56
N LEU A 137 1.79 -2.59 -0.91
CA LEU A 137 0.95 -1.52 -1.42
C LEU A 137 1.09 -0.32 -0.49
N GLN A 138 1.48 0.83 -1.01
CA GLN A 138 1.52 2.09 -0.28
C GLN A 138 0.26 2.89 -0.54
N THR A 139 -0.34 3.46 0.50
CA THR A 139 -1.41 4.46 0.35
C THR A 139 -0.92 5.86 0.72
N ARG A 140 -1.64 6.90 0.27
CA ARG A 140 -1.34 8.30 0.63
C ARG A 140 -1.54 8.58 2.12
N ASP A 141 -2.52 7.93 2.74
CA ASP A 141 -2.72 7.89 4.19
C ASP A 141 -3.01 6.46 4.65
N LEU A 142 -2.38 6.04 5.74
CA LEU A 142 -2.64 4.75 6.41
C LEU A 142 -2.85 4.97 7.92
N SER A 143 -3.45 6.11 8.25
CA SER A 143 -3.81 6.43 9.63
C SER A 143 -4.84 5.42 10.13
N PRO A 144 -4.73 4.93 11.39
CA PRO A 144 -5.61 3.88 11.87
C PRO A 144 -7.09 4.24 11.74
N THR A 145 -7.84 3.30 11.16
CA THR A 145 -9.30 3.29 11.11
C THR A 145 -9.77 2.12 11.96
N PHE A 146 -10.79 2.29 12.80
CA PHE A 146 -11.28 1.21 13.69
C PHE A 146 -10.17 0.53 14.52
N GLY A 147 -9.16 1.30 14.93
CA GLY A 147 -8.03 0.81 15.75
C GLY A 147 -6.92 0.07 14.99
N SER A 148 -6.96 0.00 13.66
CA SER A 148 -5.94 -0.68 12.83
C SER A 148 -5.46 0.20 11.68
N PRO A 149 -4.14 0.25 11.37
CA PRO A 149 -3.64 0.87 10.14
C PRO A 149 -4.29 0.30 8.87
N LEU A 150 -4.65 -0.99 8.86
CA LEU A 150 -5.36 -1.66 7.76
C LEU A 150 -6.87 -1.75 8.01
N GLY A 151 -7.42 -0.82 8.80
CA GLY A 151 -8.82 -0.92 9.24
C GLY A 151 -9.85 -0.47 8.21
N ALA A 152 -9.46 0.30 7.19
CA ALA A 152 -10.39 0.79 6.18
C ALA A 152 -10.27 0.02 4.86
N GLN A 153 -9.08 -0.43 4.50
CA GLN A 153 -8.74 -0.89 3.16
C GLN A 153 -9.15 -2.33 2.91
N LEU A 154 -9.55 -2.58 1.67
CA LEU A 154 -9.75 -3.89 1.08
C LEU A 154 -9.01 -3.93 -0.25
N VAL A 155 -7.90 -4.65 -0.28
CA VAL A 155 -7.01 -4.79 -1.43
C VAL A 155 -7.29 -6.13 -2.08
N ASP A 156 -7.61 -6.13 -3.37
CA ASP A 156 -7.62 -7.34 -4.21
C ASP A 156 -6.43 -7.28 -5.17
N VAL A 157 -5.62 -8.34 -5.21
CA VAL A 157 -4.60 -8.55 -6.24
C VAL A 157 -4.96 -9.79 -7.04
N TYR A 158 -5.35 -9.58 -8.29
CA TYR A 158 -5.57 -10.63 -9.28
C TYR A 158 -4.24 -10.90 -9.99
N VAL A 159 -3.73 -12.11 -9.83
CA VAL A 159 -2.41 -12.51 -10.32
C VAL A 159 -2.57 -13.29 -11.62
N HIS A 160 -2.19 -12.65 -12.71
CA HIS A 160 -2.09 -13.26 -14.03
C HIS A 160 -0.73 -13.98 -14.16
N ASN A 161 -0.80 -15.31 -14.23
CA ASN A 161 0.36 -16.17 -14.49
C ASN A 161 0.27 -16.64 -15.94
N PRO A 162 1.18 -16.22 -16.84
CA PRO A 162 1.11 -16.52 -18.28
C PRO A 162 1.31 -18.01 -18.60
N SER A 163 1.77 -18.81 -17.62
CA SER A 163 1.93 -20.27 -17.76
C SER A 163 0.73 -21.06 -17.25
N ALA A 164 -0.25 -20.42 -16.61
CA ALA A 164 -1.46 -21.08 -16.16
C ALA A 164 -2.26 -21.60 -17.38
N ALA A 165 -2.81 -22.79 -17.27
CA ALA A 165 -3.72 -23.30 -18.29
C ALA A 165 -4.96 -22.40 -18.34
N SER A 166 -5.53 -22.18 -19.52
CA SER A 166 -6.73 -21.33 -19.65
C SER A 166 -7.92 -21.85 -18.82
N SER A 167 -8.00 -23.16 -18.58
CA SER A 167 -8.99 -23.76 -17.67
C SER A 167 -8.81 -23.38 -16.20
N ASP A 168 -7.61 -22.95 -15.82
CA ASP A 168 -7.22 -22.58 -14.46
C ASP A 168 -7.09 -21.06 -14.30
N THR A 169 -7.78 -20.30 -15.16
CA THR A 169 -7.85 -18.84 -15.12
C THR A 169 -9.29 -18.35 -15.07
N SER A 170 -9.50 -17.14 -14.53
CA SER A 170 -10.81 -16.51 -14.40
C SER A 170 -10.74 -15.03 -14.76
N THR A 171 -11.86 -14.47 -15.22
CA THR A 171 -12.07 -13.03 -15.40
C THR A 171 -13.03 -12.45 -14.37
N ALA A 172 -13.53 -13.27 -13.44
CA ALA A 172 -14.46 -12.81 -12.42
C ALA A 172 -13.74 -11.97 -11.35
N ALA A 173 -14.40 -10.94 -10.83
CA ALA A 173 -13.96 -10.29 -9.60
C ALA A 173 -14.07 -11.25 -8.39
N SER A 174 -13.46 -10.85 -7.26
CA SER A 174 -13.50 -11.58 -5.97
C SER A 174 -14.92 -12.02 -5.58
N PHE A 175 -15.89 -11.15 -5.86
CA PHE A 175 -17.31 -11.41 -5.72
C PHE A 175 -18.08 -10.77 -6.90
N PRO A 176 -19.20 -11.35 -7.36
CA PRO A 176 -20.04 -10.72 -8.39
C PRO A 176 -20.54 -9.31 -8.02
N GLN A 177 -20.77 -9.05 -6.73
CA GLN A 177 -21.23 -7.77 -6.18
C GLN A 177 -20.20 -6.63 -6.30
N ARG A 178 -18.98 -6.94 -6.76
CA ARG A 178 -17.96 -5.94 -7.08
C ARG A 178 -18.28 -5.13 -8.33
N ASN A 179 -19.17 -5.64 -9.20
CA ASN A 179 -19.64 -4.99 -10.42
C ASN A 179 -18.53 -4.59 -11.43
N TYR A 180 -17.48 -5.39 -11.49
CA TYR A 180 -16.46 -5.32 -12.54
C TYR A 180 -15.99 -6.73 -12.93
N ALA A 181 -15.28 -6.82 -14.04
CA ALA A 181 -14.55 -8.00 -14.47
C ALA A 181 -13.07 -7.67 -14.67
N ILE A 182 -12.25 -8.70 -14.85
CA ILE A 182 -10.85 -8.59 -15.26
C ILE A 182 -10.79 -8.85 -16.77
N ASP A 183 -9.95 -8.11 -17.50
CA ASP A 183 -9.80 -8.30 -18.94
C ASP A 183 -9.40 -9.74 -19.25
N SER A 184 -9.92 -10.27 -20.36
CA SER A 184 -9.56 -11.61 -20.83
C SER A 184 -8.07 -11.79 -21.07
N SER A 185 -7.32 -10.75 -21.45
CA SER A 185 -5.86 -10.81 -21.58
C SER A 185 -5.14 -10.81 -20.23
N ALA A 186 -5.84 -10.42 -19.17
CA ALA A 186 -5.37 -10.34 -17.79
C ALA A 186 -5.98 -11.46 -16.91
N ALA A 187 -6.54 -12.50 -17.52
CA ALA A 187 -7.24 -13.56 -16.79
C ALA A 187 -6.34 -14.15 -15.69
N TRP A 188 -6.85 -14.15 -14.46
CA TRP A 188 -6.05 -14.40 -13.28
C TRP A 188 -6.10 -15.87 -12.86
N SER A 189 -4.99 -16.35 -12.32
CA SER A 189 -4.84 -17.71 -11.80
C SER A 189 -4.95 -17.76 -10.27
N ARG A 190 -4.61 -16.66 -9.59
CA ARG A 190 -4.75 -16.49 -8.14
C ARG A 190 -5.36 -15.13 -7.82
N LEU A 191 -6.18 -15.09 -6.77
CA LEU A 191 -6.64 -13.86 -6.14
C LEU A 191 -6.12 -13.83 -4.70
N ILE A 192 -5.52 -12.70 -4.32
CA ILE A 192 -5.11 -12.38 -2.96
C ILE A 192 -5.94 -11.18 -2.49
N GLU A 193 -6.89 -11.41 -1.57
CA GLU A 193 -7.73 -10.39 -0.95
C GLU A 193 -7.24 -10.12 0.47
N VAL A 194 -6.95 -8.86 0.80
CA VAL A 194 -6.29 -8.43 2.04
C VAL A 194 -7.07 -7.29 2.69
N GLN A 195 -7.42 -7.47 3.97
CA GLN A 195 -7.96 -6.42 4.83
C GLN A 195 -7.51 -6.62 6.29
N GLY A 196 -7.79 -5.67 7.18
CA GLY A 196 -7.36 -5.71 8.57
C GLY A 196 -8.05 -6.77 9.43
N PHE A 197 -9.17 -7.32 8.97
CA PHE A 197 -10.04 -8.21 9.73
C PHE A 197 -10.33 -9.55 9.04
N GLY A 198 -9.68 -9.82 7.91
CA GLY A 198 -9.95 -10.99 7.09
C GLY A 198 -9.01 -11.10 5.89
N GLN A 199 -9.13 -12.19 5.16
CA GLN A 199 -8.33 -12.46 3.96
C GLN A 199 -9.00 -13.53 3.10
N ARG A 200 -8.71 -13.53 1.80
CA ARG A 200 -8.94 -14.67 0.91
C ARG A 200 -7.71 -14.90 0.05
N TYR A 201 -7.40 -16.17 -0.17
CA TYR A 201 -6.35 -16.55 -1.11
C TYR A 201 -6.79 -17.79 -1.88
N ILE A 202 -7.24 -17.57 -3.10
CA ILE A 202 -7.97 -18.57 -3.88
C ILE A 202 -7.38 -18.75 -5.29
N ASP A 203 -7.67 -19.88 -5.90
CA ASP A 203 -7.51 -20.09 -7.33
C ASP A 203 -8.76 -19.67 -8.14
N ALA A 204 -8.67 -19.79 -9.46
CA ALA A 204 -9.74 -19.47 -10.41
C ALA A 204 -11.03 -20.28 -10.21
N HIS A 205 -10.98 -21.39 -9.45
CA HIS A 205 -12.12 -22.25 -9.14
C HIS A 205 -12.75 -21.94 -7.78
N ASN A 206 -12.36 -20.84 -7.13
CA ASN A 206 -12.73 -20.47 -5.76
C ASN A 206 -12.23 -21.44 -4.69
N THR A 207 -11.19 -22.23 -4.96
CA THR A 207 -10.57 -23.09 -3.96
C THR A 207 -9.54 -22.28 -3.16
N THR A 208 -9.61 -22.33 -1.83
CA THR A 208 -8.58 -21.73 -0.97
C THR A 208 -7.25 -22.47 -1.15
N VAL A 209 -6.18 -21.75 -1.52
CA VAL A 209 -4.86 -22.32 -1.79
C VAL A 209 -3.82 -22.02 -0.70
N GLY A 210 -4.21 -21.29 0.34
CA GLY A 210 -3.37 -21.05 1.50
C GLY A 210 -3.84 -19.89 2.37
N THR A 211 -2.91 -19.40 3.19
CA THR A 211 -3.07 -18.18 3.98
C THR A 211 -2.06 -17.13 3.54
N VAL A 212 -2.44 -15.88 3.76
CA VAL A 212 -1.65 -14.68 3.53
C VAL A 212 -1.12 -14.19 4.87
N ALA A 213 0.18 -13.96 4.96
CA ALA A 213 0.77 -13.22 6.07
C ALA A 213 0.61 -11.73 5.77
N ILE A 214 -0.01 -10.97 6.67
CA ILE A 214 -0.40 -9.56 6.45
C ILE A 214 0.15 -8.70 7.59
N SER A 215 0.67 -7.53 7.25
CA SER A 215 1.09 -6.49 8.19
C SER A 215 0.86 -5.11 7.58
N ALA A 216 0.71 -4.10 8.43
CA ALA A 216 0.56 -2.72 7.98
C ALA A 216 1.30 -1.77 8.92
N ASN A 217 1.91 -0.73 8.35
CA ASN A 217 2.68 0.25 9.11
C ASN A 217 2.22 1.67 8.78
N ALA A 218 1.58 2.35 9.73
CA ALA A 218 1.02 3.68 9.52
C ALA A 218 2.08 4.76 9.21
N ILE A 219 3.35 4.55 9.59
CA ILE A 219 4.42 5.54 9.37
C ILE A 219 4.98 5.45 7.95
N SER A 220 5.22 4.24 7.47
CA SER A 220 5.65 4.00 6.08
C SER A 220 4.49 3.98 5.09
N ARG A 221 3.26 3.82 5.61
CA ARG A 221 2.00 3.68 4.87
C ARG A 221 1.94 2.46 3.97
N PHE A 222 2.79 1.46 4.23
CA PHE A 222 2.72 0.19 3.51
C PHE A 222 1.77 -0.79 4.19
N ILE A 223 0.98 -1.43 3.35
CA ILE A 223 0.30 -2.70 3.58
C ILE A 223 1.20 -3.76 2.93
N THR A 224 1.81 -4.62 3.75
CA THR A 224 2.72 -5.67 3.30
C THR A 224 2.06 -7.03 3.51
N PHE A 225 1.98 -7.81 2.44
CA PHE A 225 1.39 -9.14 2.49
C PHE A 225 2.18 -10.14 1.66
N SER A 226 2.20 -11.40 2.07
CA SER A 226 3.03 -12.41 1.41
C SER A 226 2.42 -13.80 1.42
N VAL A 227 2.76 -14.57 0.38
CA VAL A 227 2.35 -15.96 0.20
C VAL A 227 3.56 -16.82 -0.23
N PRO A 228 3.52 -18.14 -0.01
CA PRO A 228 4.52 -19.04 -0.57
C PRO A 228 4.54 -18.99 -2.10
N THR A 229 5.74 -18.94 -2.70
CA THR A 229 5.92 -18.97 -4.16
C THR A 229 5.26 -20.19 -4.81
N SER A 230 5.27 -21.33 -4.11
CA SER A 230 4.68 -22.58 -4.59
C SER A 230 3.15 -22.50 -4.72
N SER A 231 2.45 -21.89 -3.76
CA SER A 231 0.99 -21.76 -3.83
C SER A 231 0.54 -20.70 -4.83
N LEU A 232 1.39 -19.70 -5.11
CA LEU A 232 1.15 -18.66 -6.12
C LEU A 232 1.16 -19.22 -7.55
N GLY A 233 1.67 -20.44 -7.74
CA GLY A 233 1.82 -21.06 -9.05
C GLY A 233 3.18 -20.78 -9.70
N GLY A 234 4.16 -20.32 -8.91
CA GLY A 234 5.53 -20.07 -9.37
C GLY A 234 6.05 -18.70 -8.96
N GLN A 235 7.26 -18.42 -9.41
CA GLN A 235 7.94 -17.16 -9.15
C GLN A 235 7.56 -16.12 -10.21
N PRO A 236 7.03 -14.94 -9.83
CA PRO A 236 6.74 -13.88 -10.79
C PRO A 236 7.99 -13.42 -11.57
N GLY A 237 7.79 -13.16 -12.86
CA GLY A 237 8.80 -12.67 -13.79
C GLY A 237 8.16 -12.08 -15.04
N SER A 238 8.94 -11.81 -16.09
CA SER A 238 8.44 -11.23 -17.35
C SER A 238 7.19 -11.95 -17.85
N GLY A 239 6.16 -11.18 -18.22
CA GLY A 239 4.85 -11.67 -18.66
C GLY A 239 3.84 -11.96 -17.55
N TRP A 240 4.23 -12.00 -16.27
CA TRP A 240 3.27 -12.00 -15.17
C TRP A 240 2.62 -10.64 -15.05
N GLY A 241 1.32 -10.61 -14.74
CA GLY A 241 0.58 -9.38 -14.55
C GLY A 241 -0.17 -9.33 -13.22
N PHE A 242 -0.42 -8.10 -12.77
CA PHE A 242 -1.19 -7.84 -11.56
C PHE A 242 -2.26 -6.80 -11.86
N THR A 243 -3.53 -7.16 -11.70
CA THR A 243 -4.62 -6.19 -11.55
C THR A 243 -4.82 -5.95 -10.06
N VAL A 244 -4.64 -4.70 -9.63
CA VAL A 244 -4.68 -4.30 -8.22
C VAL A 244 -5.86 -3.38 -8.02
N THR A 245 -6.81 -3.74 -7.16
CA THR A 245 -7.95 -2.88 -6.83
C THR A 245 -7.96 -2.55 -5.35
N LEU A 246 -8.29 -1.31 -5.02
CA LEU A 246 -8.46 -0.83 -3.66
C LEU A 246 -9.88 -0.28 -3.48
N THR A 247 -10.54 -0.75 -2.42
CA THR A 247 -11.83 -0.24 -1.96
C THR A 247 -11.90 -0.25 -0.44
N GLY A 248 -13.06 0.09 0.13
CA GLY A 248 -13.30 0.03 1.56
C GLY A 248 -13.74 -1.36 2.01
N GLN A 249 -13.17 -1.89 3.09
CA GLN A 249 -13.70 -3.08 3.76
C GLN A 249 -14.98 -2.74 4.52
N ASP A 250 -15.91 -3.69 4.53
CA ASP A 250 -17.09 -3.73 5.37
C ASP A 250 -17.44 -5.18 5.72
N GLY A 251 -17.01 -5.62 6.90
CA GLY A 251 -17.28 -6.97 7.41
C GLY A 251 -18.77 -7.33 7.57
N PHE A 252 -19.68 -6.36 7.52
CA PHE A 252 -21.14 -6.62 7.51
C PHE A 252 -21.69 -6.91 6.11
N SER A 253 -20.91 -6.64 5.06
CA SER A 253 -21.30 -6.91 3.68
C SER A 253 -21.01 -8.36 3.28
N PRO A 254 -21.89 -9.02 2.51
CA PRO A 254 -21.65 -10.38 2.03
C PRO A 254 -20.41 -10.53 1.12
N ASP A 255 -19.99 -9.45 0.45
CA ASP A 255 -18.77 -9.39 -0.36
C ASP A 255 -17.60 -8.72 0.37
N GLN A 256 -17.73 -8.48 1.68
CA GLN A 256 -16.76 -7.78 2.53
C GLN A 256 -16.45 -6.34 2.09
N ALA A 257 -17.18 -5.79 1.11
CA ALA A 257 -16.94 -4.50 0.51
C ALA A 257 -17.93 -3.45 1.00
N ARG A 258 -17.44 -2.27 1.32
CA ARG A 258 -18.28 -1.11 1.62
C ARG A 258 -19.12 -0.75 0.40
N GLY A 259 -20.41 -0.57 0.63
CA GLY A 259 -21.37 -0.19 -0.41
C GLY A 259 -21.32 1.29 -0.77
N PHE A 260 -22.14 1.63 -1.76
CA PHE A 260 -22.33 2.98 -2.25
C PHE A 260 -23.76 3.46 -1.98
N ALA A 261 -23.92 4.76 -1.82
CA ALA A 261 -25.18 5.50 -1.81
C ALA A 261 -25.11 6.62 -2.87
N PRO A 262 -26.22 7.25 -3.28
CA PRO A 262 -26.17 8.32 -4.29
C PRO A 262 -25.23 9.46 -3.90
N THR A 263 -25.23 9.82 -2.61
CA THR A 263 -24.26 10.74 -1.99
C THR A 263 -23.66 10.09 -0.73
N PRO A 264 -22.46 10.51 -0.29
CA PRO A 264 -21.79 9.94 0.88
C PRO A 264 -22.70 9.84 2.11
N GLN A 265 -22.61 8.71 2.79
CA GLN A 265 -23.21 8.49 4.11
C GLN A 265 -22.09 8.24 5.12
N PRO A 266 -22.38 8.17 6.43
CA PRO A 266 -21.32 7.93 7.42
C PRO A 266 -20.43 6.72 7.12
N PHE A 267 -21.02 5.64 6.59
CA PHE A 267 -20.32 4.38 6.32
C PHE A 267 -20.54 3.83 4.91
N LEU A 268 -21.03 4.65 3.97
CA LEU A 268 -21.12 4.27 2.55
C LEU A 268 -20.41 5.32 1.72
N PHE A 269 -19.70 4.86 0.68
CA PHE A 269 -19.19 5.76 -0.34
C PHE A 269 -20.35 6.48 -1.04
N GLY A 270 -20.09 7.67 -1.57
CA GLY A 270 -21.00 8.33 -2.49
C GLY A 270 -20.66 7.96 -3.93
N VAL A 271 -21.66 7.66 -4.74
CA VAL A 271 -21.50 7.67 -6.20
C VAL A 271 -21.07 9.07 -6.63
N CYS A 272 -21.64 10.12 -6.06
CA CYS A 272 -21.17 11.48 -6.24
C CYS A 272 -21.13 12.26 -4.93
N ALA A 273 -20.18 13.19 -4.78
CA ALA A 273 -20.08 14.03 -3.58
C ALA A 273 -21.37 14.80 -3.25
N THR A 274 -22.12 15.19 -4.29
CA THR A 274 -23.44 15.83 -4.18
C THR A 274 -24.37 15.29 -5.26
N ALA A 275 -25.68 15.45 -5.07
CA ALA A 275 -26.66 15.11 -6.09
C ALA A 275 -26.42 15.96 -7.35
N SER A 276 -26.36 15.30 -8.51
CA SER A 276 -26.05 15.93 -9.79
C SER A 276 -26.81 15.22 -10.91
N THR A 277 -27.01 15.93 -12.02
CA THR A 277 -27.58 15.39 -13.26
C THR A 277 -26.52 14.75 -14.17
N ASP A 278 -25.25 14.73 -13.75
CA ASP A 278 -24.22 13.97 -14.46
C ASP A 278 -24.66 12.50 -14.58
N PRO A 279 -24.54 11.87 -15.77
CA PRO A 279 -24.94 10.48 -15.96
C PRO A 279 -24.37 9.52 -14.92
N HIS A 280 -23.13 9.72 -14.47
CA HIS A 280 -22.51 8.90 -13.44
C HIS A 280 -23.29 8.96 -12.11
N CYS A 281 -23.75 10.14 -11.71
CA CYS A 281 -24.43 10.40 -10.44
C CYS A 281 -25.88 9.90 -10.39
N THR A 282 -26.41 9.39 -11.50
CA THR A 282 -27.81 8.92 -11.61
C THR A 282 -27.93 7.40 -11.69
N VAL A 283 -26.82 6.69 -11.77
CA VAL A 283 -26.77 5.21 -11.79
C VAL A 283 -27.15 4.66 -10.42
N ASP A 284 -27.81 3.50 -10.42
CA ASP A 284 -28.10 2.76 -9.19
C ASP A 284 -26.78 2.47 -8.44
N PRO A 285 -26.58 2.99 -7.21
CA PRO A 285 -25.37 2.76 -6.42
C PRO A 285 -25.05 1.27 -6.20
N GLY A 286 -26.04 0.38 -6.27
CA GLY A 286 -25.83 -1.06 -6.16
C GLY A 286 -25.14 -1.69 -7.38
N THR A 287 -25.00 -0.96 -8.49
CA THR A 287 -24.51 -1.46 -9.77
C THR A 287 -23.19 -0.87 -10.23
N VAL A 288 -22.68 0.14 -9.53
CA VAL A 288 -21.40 0.78 -9.86
C VAL A 288 -20.22 -0.12 -9.44
N PRO A 289 -19.07 -0.11 -10.15
CA PRO A 289 -17.89 -0.88 -9.79
C PRO A 289 -17.37 -0.44 -8.41
N LYS A 290 -17.15 -1.40 -7.51
CA LYS A 290 -16.64 -1.14 -6.16
C LYS A 290 -15.13 -1.01 -6.13
N VAL A 291 -14.59 -0.02 -6.83
CA VAL A 291 -13.16 0.30 -6.90
C VAL A 291 -13.01 1.79 -6.68
N MET A 292 -12.35 2.17 -5.58
CA MET A 292 -12.01 3.58 -5.33
C MET A 292 -10.75 3.98 -6.09
N ASP A 293 -9.85 3.02 -6.30
CA ASP A 293 -8.54 3.22 -6.91
C ASP A 293 -8.01 1.88 -7.48
N THR A 294 -7.35 1.94 -8.64
CA THR A 294 -6.68 0.83 -9.33
C THR A 294 -5.46 1.31 -10.11
N ILE A 295 -4.43 0.47 -10.16
CA ILE A 295 -3.25 0.77 -10.97
C ILE A 295 -3.51 0.37 -12.42
N THR A 296 -3.42 1.35 -13.32
CA THR A 296 -3.71 1.15 -14.74
C THR A 296 -2.46 0.94 -15.59
N PRO A 297 -2.55 0.23 -16.73
CA PRO A 297 -1.44 0.12 -17.67
C PRO A 297 -1.02 1.48 -18.24
N PRO A 298 0.24 1.62 -18.70
CA PRO A 298 0.69 2.84 -19.36
C PRO A 298 -0.22 3.28 -20.51
N GLY A 299 -0.73 4.51 -20.45
CA GLY A 299 -1.61 5.08 -21.48
C GLY A 299 -3.10 4.82 -21.27
N VAL A 300 -3.48 4.06 -20.25
CA VAL A 300 -4.86 3.91 -19.79
C VAL A 300 -5.07 4.89 -18.63
N SER A 301 -6.23 5.53 -18.56
CA SER A 301 -6.61 6.36 -17.41
C SER A 301 -7.63 5.62 -16.57
N GLN A 302 -7.45 5.60 -15.25
CA GLN A 302 -8.41 5.01 -14.30
C GLN A 302 -9.84 5.53 -14.53
N SER A 303 -10.00 6.84 -14.71
CA SER A 303 -11.30 7.47 -14.92
C SER A 303 -12.05 6.91 -16.12
N ASN A 304 -11.33 6.53 -17.19
CA ASN A 304 -11.92 5.86 -18.34
C ASN A 304 -12.14 4.36 -18.08
N GLU A 305 -11.15 3.64 -17.53
CA GLU A 305 -11.25 2.19 -17.31
C GLU A 305 -12.42 1.84 -16.38
N LEU A 306 -12.63 2.63 -15.33
CA LEU A 306 -13.73 2.48 -14.38
C LEU A 306 -15.04 3.16 -14.80
N ASP A 307 -15.10 3.81 -15.97
CA ASP A 307 -16.29 4.50 -16.45
C ASP A 307 -17.41 3.50 -16.79
N TYR A 308 -18.33 3.30 -15.86
CA TYR A 308 -19.50 2.43 -16.01
C TYR A 308 -20.61 3.02 -16.90
N THR A 309 -20.45 4.25 -17.38
CA THR A 309 -21.32 4.82 -18.40
C THR A 309 -20.83 4.45 -19.80
N LEU A 310 -19.53 4.24 -19.97
CA LEU A 310 -18.88 3.80 -21.22
C LEU A 310 -18.73 2.28 -21.32
N HIS A 311 -18.37 1.61 -20.23
CA HIS A 311 -18.02 0.18 -20.21
C HIS A 311 -19.06 -0.64 -19.45
N LYS A 312 -19.58 -1.70 -20.11
CA LYS A 312 -20.62 -2.59 -19.57
C LYS A 312 -20.34 -4.05 -19.95
N PRO A 313 -19.71 -4.85 -19.06
CA PRO A 313 -19.21 -4.47 -17.73
C PRO A 313 -17.95 -3.58 -17.79
N VAL A 314 -17.67 -2.88 -16.71
CA VAL A 314 -16.33 -2.34 -16.44
C VAL A 314 -15.34 -3.49 -16.36
N THR A 315 -14.21 -3.35 -17.04
CA THR A 315 -13.20 -4.41 -17.20
C THR A 315 -11.83 -3.82 -16.90
N LEU A 316 -11.13 -4.38 -15.91
CA LEU A 316 -9.83 -3.88 -15.46
C LEU A 316 -8.70 -4.68 -16.11
N GLN A 317 -7.65 -3.99 -16.53
CA GLN A 317 -6.44 -4.58 -17.08
C GLN A 317 -5.40 -4.86 -16.00
N ASP A 318 -4.41 -5.70 -16.30
CA ASP A 318 -3.24 -5.91 -15.46
C ASP A 318 -2.08 -5.00 -15.88
N VAL A 319 -1.18 -4.73 -14.93
CA VAL A 319 0.13 -4.20 -15.27
C VAL A 319 1.12 -5.36 -15.29
N VAL A 320 1.75 -5.57 -16.45
CA VAL A 320 2.60 -6.71 -16.73
C VAL A 320 4.06 -6.39 -16.42
N ILE A 321 4.77 -7.34 -15.80
CA ILE A 321 6.23 -7.31 -15.65
C ILE A 321 6.86 -7.38 -17.05
N PRO A 322 7.68 -6.39 -17.46
CA PRO A 322 8.31 -6.38 -18.78
C PRO A 322 9.26 -7.57 -19.01
#